data_AF-A0A2E9SYQ0-F1
#
_entry.id   AF-A0A2E9SYQ0-F1
#
_cell.length_a   1.000
_cell.length_b   1.000
_cell.length_c   1.000
_cell.angle_alpha   90.00
_cell.angle_beta   90.00
_cell.angle_gamma   90.00
#
_symmetry.space_group_name_H-M   'P 1'
#
loop_
_entity.id
_entity.type
_entity.pdbx_description
1 polymer ?
#
loop_
_entity_poly.entity_id
_entity_poly.type
_entity_poly.pdbx_seq_one_letter_code
_entity_poly.pdbx_strand_id
1 'polypeptide(L)'
;MRIAHSSELENIKSAAGNINDYAEIKRQIDQSQALLVEFQNCYCVLRLDDDGLCVVCAEGQNLLKIAPHIVRIAKKLNTSSIVFHTKRKALARHLRAYNFNYEMTDTSGHFVYRMVL
;
A
#
# COMPACT_ATOMS: atom_id res chain seq x y z
N MET A 1 -3.63 -1.19 -14.62
CA MET A 1 -3.25 -1.86 -13.37
C MET A 1 -3.67 -3.31 -13.50
N ARG A 2 -2.77 -4.24 -13.18
CA ARG A 2 -3.00 -5.68 -13.21
C ARG A 2 -2.73 -6.28 -11.84
N ILE A 3 -3.25 -7.47 -11.59
CA ILE A 3 -2.81 -8.30 -10.46
C ILE A 3 -1.47 -8.91 -10.88
N ALA A 4 -0.44 -8.70 -10.08
CA ALA A 4 0.89 -9.25 -10.34
C ALA A 4 1.03 -10.64 -9.72
N HIS A 5 1.87 -11.47 -10.31
CA HIS A 5 2.13 -12.81 -9.83
C HIS A 5 2.99 -12.77 -8.56
N SER A 6 2.84 -13.76 -7.67
CA SER A 6 3.61 -13.81 -6.41
C SER A 6 5.12 -13.88 -6.61
N SER A 7 5.58 -14.40 -7.75
CA SER A 7 7.01 -14.37 -8.14
C SER A 7 7.56 -12.96 -8.32
N GLU A 8 6.70 -11.97 -8.56
CA GLU A 8 7.10 -10.57 -8.74
C GLU A 8 7.21 -9.81 -7.41
N LEU A 9 6.99 -10.47 -6.27
CA LEU A 9 6.99 -9.85 -4.95
C LEU A 9 8.34 -9.22 -4.60
N GLU A 10 9.45 -9.71 -5.16
CA GLU A 10 10.78 -9.12 -4.96
C GLU A 10 10.85 -7.62 -5.32
N ASN A 11 9.96 -7.14 -6.20
CA ASN A 11 9.91 -5.73 -6.62
C ASN A 11 9.46 -4.76 -5.52
N ILE A 12 8.97 -5.25 -4.37
CA ILE A 12 8.61 -4.41 -3.20
C ILE A 12 9.55 -4.62 -2.01
N LYS A 13 10.62 -5.41 -2.16
CA LYS A 13 11.47 -5.86 -1.05
C LYS A 13 12.16 -4.68 -0.35
N SER A 14 12.51 -3.62 -1.08
CA SER A 14 13.16 -2.45 -0.49
C SER A 14 12.17 -1.51 0.21
N ALA A 15 10.88 -1.61 -0.10
CA ALA A 15 9.81 -0.83 0.50
C ALA A 15 9.14 -1.52 1.70
N ALA A 16 9.25 -2.85 1.80
CA ALA A 16 8.65 -3.64 2.88
C ALA A 16 9.13 -3.25 4.29
N GLY A 17 10.24 -2.52 4.42
CA GLY A 17 10.71 -2.00 5.71
C GLY A 17 11.77 -2.89 6.36
N ASN A 18 11.48 -4.17 6.60
CA ASN A 18 12.45 -5.17 7.05
C ASN A 18 12.13 -6.58 6.51
N ILE A 19 12.96 -7.57 6.86
CA ILE A 19 12.80 -8.95 6.39
C ILE A 19 11.53 -9.64 6.93
N ASN A 20 11.12 -9.31 8.16
CA ASN A 20 9.93 -9.87 8.79
C ASN A 20 8.66 -9.32 8.13
N ASP A 21 8.62 -8.01 7.88
CA ASP A 21 7.53 -7.34 7.17
C ASP A 21 7.37 -7.93 5.75
N TYR A 22 8.49 -8.16 5.05
CA TYR A 22 8.48 -8.81 3.73
C TYR A 22 7.93 -10.25 3.78
N ALA A 23 8.35 -11.04 4.76
CA ALA A 23 7.86 -12.41 4.94
C ALA A 23 6.36 -12.44 5.27
N GLU A 24 5.89 -11.50 6.09
CA GLU A 24 4.48 -11.38 6.46
C GLU A 24 3.62 -10.95 5.27
N ILE A 25 4.08 -9.98 4.47
CA ILE A 25 3.40 -9.60 3.22
C ILE A 25 3.29 -10.79 2.28
N LYS A 26 4.37 -11.58 2.12
CA LYS A 26 4.36 -12.79 1.30
C LYS A 26 3.30 -13.78 1.81
N ARG A 27 3.27 -14.03 3.12
CA ARG A 27 2.29 -14.91 3.77
C ARG A 27 0.86 -14.45 3.50
N GLN A 28 0.59 -13.15 3.60
CA GLN A 28 -0.75 -12.58 3.34
C GLN A 28 -1.17 -12.73 1.88
N ILE A 29 -0.25 -12.60 0.92
CA ILE A 29 -0.55 -12.83 -0.50
C ILE A 29 -0.81 -14.32 -0.78
N ASP A 30 0.03 -15.21 -0.24
CA ASP A 30 -0.12 -16.65 -0.42
C ASP A 30 -1.46 -17.16 0.17
N GLN A 31 -1.97 -16.51 1.22
CA GLN A 31 -3.27 -16.79 1.84
C GLN A 31 -4.44 -16.02 1.22
N SER A 32 -4.23 -15.29 0.12
CA SER A 32 -5.25 -14.43 -0.52
C SER A 32 -5.86 -13.36 0.41
N GLN A 33 -5.15 -12.99 1.47
CA GLN A 33 -5.52 -11.90 2.37
C GLN A 33 -5.12 -10.54 1.80
N ALA A 34 -4.05 -10.51 1.00
CA ALA A 34 -3.58 -9.31 0.30
C ALA A 34 -3.36 -9.61 -1.19
N LEU A 35 -3.39 -8.55 -2.01
CA LEU A 35 -3.16 -8.62 -3.45
C LEU A 35 -1.96 -7.78 -3.84
N LEU A 36 -1.02 -8.38 -4.57
CA LEU A 36 0.02 -7.65 -5.28
C LEU A 36 -0.55 -7.11 -6.59
N VAL A 37 -0.45 -5.81 -6.80
CA VAL A 37 -0.87 -5.14 -8.04
C VAL A 37 0.29 -4.38 -8.65
N GLU A 38 0.28 -4.27 -9.98
CA GLU A 38 1.28 -3.54 -10.74
C GLU A 38 0.62 -2.53 -11.68
N PHE A 39 1.23 -1.35 -11.77
CA PHE A 39 0.92 -0.35 -12.77
C PHE A 39 2.15 0.48 -13.17
N GLN A 40 2.56 0.37 -14.43
CA GLN A 40 3.70 1.10 -15.00
C GLN A 40 4.98 0.96 -14.14
N ASN A 41 5.37 -0.28 -13.83
CA ASN A 41 6.52 -0.61 -12.98
C ASN A 41 6.43 -0.03 -11.56
N CYS A 42 5.22 0.24 -11.08
CA CYS A 42 4.94 0.52 -9.69
C CYS A 42 4.15 -0.65 -9.11
N TYR A 43 4.71 -1.29 -8.09
CA TYR A 43 4.11 -2.41 -7.38
C TYR A 43 3.51 -1.90 -6.09
N CYS A 44 2.31 -2.38 -5.76
CA CYS A 44 1.63 -2.08 -4.51
C CYS A 44 1.02 -3.36 -3.95
N VAL A 45 1.02 -3.48 -2.63
CA VAL A 45 0.28 -4.52 -1.91
C VAL A 45 -0.95 -3.88 -1.32
N LEU A 46 -2.12 -4.36 -1.74
CA LEU A 46 -3.42 -3.91 -1.29
C LEU A 46 -4.04 -4.97 -0.39
N ARG A 47 -4.60 -4.56 0.74
CA ARG A 47 -5.33 -5.41 1.67
C ARG A 47 -6.64 -4.72 2.03
N LEU A 48 -7.72 -5.47 2.16
CA LEU A 48 -8.98 -4.92 2.63
C LEU A 48 -9.07 -5.20 4.13
N ASP A 49 -9.10 -4.14 4.94
CA ASP A 49 -9.24 -4.20 6.38
C ASP A 49 -10.62 -3.61 6.77
N ASP A 50 -11.04 -3.81 8.03
CA ASP A 50 -12.32 -3.26 8.55
C ASP A 50 -12.41 -1.74 8.39
N ASP A 51 -11.26 -1.07 8.49
CA ASP A 51 -11.16 0.38 8.42
C ASP A 51 -11.13 0.92 6.97
N GLY A 52 -11.03 0.04 5.96
CA GLY A 52 -11.01 0.38 4.55
C GLY A 52 -9.89 -0.29 3.73
N LEU A 53 -9.53 0.34 2.60
CA LEU A 53 -8.50 -0.21 1.71
C LEU A 53 -7.11 0.16 2.24
N CYS A 54 -6.33 -0.83 2.66
CA CYS A 54 -4.97 -0.66 3.15
C CYS A 54 -3.94 -0.84 2.02
N VAL A 55 -3.05 0.14 1.86
CA VAL A 55 -1.83 0.06 1.07
C VAL A 55 -0.70 -0.30 2.03
N VAL A 56 -0.37 -1.58 2.08
CA VAL A 56 0.61 -2.15 3.02
C VAL A 56 2.03 -1.77 2.60
N CYS A 57 2.30 -1.81 1.30
CA CYS A 57 3.61 -1.53 0.74
C CYS A 57 3.46 -1.01 -0.69
N ALA A 58 4.33 -0.09 -1.09
CA ALA A 58 4.37 0.42 -2.46
C ALA A 58 5.79 0.82 -2.87
N GLU A 59 6.18 0.39 -4.07
CA GLU A 59 7.52 0.61 -4.63
C GLU A 59 7.47 0.89 -6.14
N GLY A 60 8.39 1.73 -6.62
CA GLY A 60 8.53 2.06 -8.04
C GLY A 60 8.43 3.54 -8.34
N GLN A 61 8.71 3.90 -9.59
CA GLN A 61 8.87 5.30 -10.02
C GLN A 61 7.52 6.03 -10.22
N ASN A 62 6.42 5.29 -10.41
CA ASN A 62 5.13 5.83 -10.80
C ASN A 62 4.09 5.81 -9.65
N LEU A 63 4.54 5.93 -8.40
CA LEU A 63 3.71 5.98 -7.18
C LEU A 63 2.58 7.02 -7.25
N LEU A 64 2.83 8.20 -7.81
CA LEU A 64 1.81 9.24 -7.99
C LEU A 64 0.77 8.85 -9.05
N LYS A 65 1.16 8.09 -10.06
CA LYS A 65 0.25 7.66 -11.14
C LYS A 65 -0.62 6.48 -10.73
N ILE A 66 -0.15 5.64 -9.79
CA ILE A 66 -0.98 4.53 -9.27
C ILE A 66 -2.03 5.02 -8.25
N ALA A 67 -1.79 6.12 -7.54
CA ALA A 67 -2.70 6.64 -6.52
C ALA A 67 -4.16 6.84 -6.99
N PRO A 68 -4.46 7.48 -8.14
CA PRO A 68 -5.84 7.60 -8.65
C PRO A 68 -6.51 6.24 -8.89
N HIS A 69 -5.75 5.21 -9.25
CA HIS A 69 -6.27 3.87 -9.45
C HIS A 69 -6.64 3.20 -8.12
N ILE A 70 -5.85 3.40 -7.07
CA ILE A 70 -6.14 2.92 -5.71
C ILE A 70 -7.41 3.61 -5.18
N VAL A 71 -7.52 4.93 -5.34
CA VAL A 71 -8.73 5.68 -4.95
C VAL A 71 -9.97 5.15 -5.67
N ARG A 72 -9.85 4.86 -6.97
CA ARG A 72 -10.96 4.30 -7.74
C ARG A 72 -11.33 2.88 -7.28
N ILE A 73 -10.37 2.03 -6.89
CA ILE A 73 -10.67 0.72 -6.29
C ILE A 73 -11.45 0.91 -5.00
N ALA A 74 -10.93 1.74 -4.08
CA ALA A 74 -11.52 1.96 -2.78
C ALA A 74 -12.98 2.44 -2.89
N LYS A 75 -13.25 3.39 -3.79
CA LYS A 75 -14.62 3.84 -4.12
C LYS A 75 -15.50 2.73 -4.69
N LYS A 76 -14.97 1.88 -5.58
CA LYS A 76 -15.73 0.73 -6.12
C LYS A 76 -16.05 -0.32 -5.07
N LEU A 77 -15.18 -0.48 -4.08
CA LEU A 77 -15.38 -1.38 -2.95
C LEU A 77 -16.23 -0.76 -1.83
N ASN A 78 -16.71 0.48 -2.00
CA ASN A 78 -17.46 1.24 -0.99
C ASN A 78 -16.75 1.32 0.38
N THR A 79 -15.42 1.40 0.38
CA THR A 79 -14.65 1.58 1.63
C THR A 79 -14.77 3.01 2.14
N SER A 80 -14.83 3.19 3.45
CA SER A 80 -14.88 4.51 4.10
C SER A 80 -13.56 5.27 4.04
N SER A 81 -12.44 4.57 3.90
CA SER A 81 -11.12 5.20 3.89
C SER A 81 -10.06 4.39 3.14
N ILE A 82 -8.91 5.02 2.89
CA ILE A 82 -7.68 4.39 2.43
C ILE A 82 -6.61 4.61 3.50
N VAL A 83 -5.97 3.54 3.93
CA VAL A 83 -4.88 3.57 4.91
C VAL A 83 -3.57 3.27 4.19
N PHE A 84 -2.50 4.00 4.49
CA PHE A 84 -1.20 3.84 3.84
C PHE A 84 -0.12 3.64 4.89
N HIS A 85 0.55 2.49 4.86
CA HIS A 85 1.64 2.14 5.76
C HIS A 85 2.98 2.35 5.07
N THR A 86 3.90 3.07 5.71
CA THR A 86 5.25 3.23 5.17
C THR A 86 6.30 3.56 6.22
N LYS A 87 7.51 3.03 6.06
CA LYS A 87 8.68 3.49 6.84
C LYS A 87 9.42 4.67 6.18
N ARG A 88 9.03 5.05 4.96
CA ARG A 88 9.74 6.08 4.18
C ARG A 88 9.18 7.47 4.50
N LYS A 89 9.86 8.23 5.36
CA LYS A 89 9.48 9.62 5.71
C LYS A 89 9.30 10.53 4.49
N ALA A 90 10.10 10.34 3.43
CA ALA A 90 10.04 11.16 2.22
C ALA A 90 8.70 11.03 1.44
N LEU A 91 7.92 9.96 1.67
CA LEU A 91 6.61 9.78 1.04
C LEU A 91 5.54 10.71 1.61
N ALA A 92 5.74 11.28 2.80
CA ALA A 92 4.76 12.14 3.47
C ALA A 92 4.27 13.29 2.59
N ARG A 93 5.18 13.96 1.87
CA ARG A 93 4.83 15.07 0.97
C ARG A 93 3.93 14.64 -0.19
N HIS A 94 4.16 13.43 -0.70
CA HIS A 94 3.41 12.88 -1.82
C HIS A 94 2.02 12.44 -1.36
N LEU A 95 1.92 11.80 -0.20
CA LEU A 95 0.66 11.39 0.41
C LEU A 95 -0.24 12.59 0.72
N ARG A 96 0.31 13.67 1.28
CA ARG A 96 -0.46 14.90 1.56
C ARG A 96 -1.11 15.52 0.32
N ALA A 97 -0.49 15.41 -0.86
CA ALA A 97 -1.07 15.90 -2.11
C ALA A 97 -2.36 15.16 -2.52
N TYR A 98 -2.65 14.00 -1.90
CA TYR A 98 -3.85 13.20 -2.09
C TYR A 98 -4.73 13.17 -0.83
N ASN A 99 -4.63 14.17 0.05
CA ASN A 99 -5.42 14.29 1.28
C ASN A 99 -5.22 13.13 2.28
N PHE A 100 -4.08 12.43 2.21
CA PHE A 100 -3.68 11.53 3.30
C PHE A 100 -3.13 12.33 4.47
N ASN A 101 -3.77 12.17 5.62
CA ASN A 101 -3.37 12.77 6.88
C ASN A 101 -2.58 11.77 7.71
N TYR A 102 -1.52 12.22 8.38
CA TYR A 102 -0.81 11.38 9.34
C TYR A 102 -1.74 11.09 10.53
N GLU A 103 -1.86 9.81 10.89
CA GLU A 103 -2.71 9.37 11.99
C GLU A 103 -1.86 8.96 13.19
N MET A 104 -0.91 8.04 12.97
CA MET A 104 -0.06 7.51 14.03
C MET A 104 1.21 6.86 13.46
N THR A 105 2.12 6.47 14.36
CA THR A 105 3.21 5.54 14.05
C THR A 105 2.87 4.23 14.74
N ASP A 106 2.81 3.13 14.00
CA ASP A 106 2.47 1.82 14.56
C ASP A 106 3.61 1.25 15.44
N THR A 107 3.32 0.16 16.16
CA THR A 107 4.30 -0.53 17.02
C THR A 107 5.49 -1.09 16.26
N SER A 108 5.38 -1.25 14.93
CA SER A 108 6.41 -1.74 14.03
C SER A 108 7.22 -0.60 13.38
N GLY A 109 6.93 0.65 13.76
CA GLY A 109 7.60 1.86 13.29
C GLY A 109 7.15 2.37 11.91
N HIS A 110 6.01 1.91 11.38
CA HIS A 110 5.42 2.47 10.17
C HIS A 110 4.65 3.73 10.48
N PHE A 111 4.84 4.75 9.63
CA PHE A 111 3.95 5.89 9.59
C PHE A 111 2.66 5.47 8.90
N VAL A 112 1.55 5.64 9.61
CA VAL A 112 0.20 5.35 9.13
C VAL A 112 -0.44 6.65 8.70
N TYR A 113 -0.88 6.69 7.45
CA TYR A 113 -1.63 7.82 6.90
C TYR A 113 -3.02 7.37 6.46
N ARG A 114 -4.03 8.21 6.65
CA ARG A 114 -5.40 7.92 6.26
C ARG A 114 -5.97 9.02 5.37
N MET A 115 -6.65 8.58 4.31
CA MET A 115 -7.50 9.40 3.46
C MET A 115 -8.94 8.94 3.63
N VAL A 116 -9.83 9.82 4.08
CA VAL A 116 -11.29 9.57 4.10
C VAL A 116 -11.86 9.80 2.70
N LEU A 117 -12.79 8.95 2.26
CA LEU A 117 -13.33 8.94 0.89
C LEU A 117 -14.67 9.63 0.73
#